data_AF-C2EUR8-F1
#
_entry.id   AF-C2EUR8-F1
#
_cell.length_a   1.000
_cell.length_b   1.000
_cell.length_c   1.000
_cell.angle_alpha   90.00
_cell.angle_beta   90.00
_cell.angle_gamma   90.00
#
_symmetry.space_group_name_H-M   'P 1'
#
loop_
_entity.id
_entity.type
_entity.pdbx_description
1 polymer ?
#
loop_
_entity_poly.entity_id
_entity_poly.type
_entity_poly.pdbx_seq_one_letter_code
_entity_poly.pdbx_strand_id
1 'polypeptide(L)'
;MASNVKIKVSTKGSDLMFPERLRALRKGQKITLKELAEHLNQNLGPNEKPNTASQIGNWERGIRTPSYIEARKLAEFFDVSLDYLTGKSDRDDFDLAKLLISARNLTFNQTDISSDDRYEIFQLIDGYLKGRNNRLDTDKFYGKQEQLNLKLK
;
A
#
# COMPACT_ATOMS: atom_id res chain seq x y z
N MET A 1 25.47 -14.31 25.51
CA MET A 1 25.38 -12.89 25.13
C MET A 1 24.48 -12.77 23.91
N ALA A 2 23.22 -12.38 24.09
CA ALA A 2 22.26 -12.25 22.99
C ALA A 2 22.20 -10.77 22.57
N SER A 3 22.70 -10.48 21.36
CA SER A 3 22.77 -9.14 20.80
C SER A 3 21.38 -8.71 20.31
N ASN A 4 20.71 -7.85 21.07
CA ASN A 4 19.46 -7.21 20.67
C ASN A 4 19.72 -6.23 19.50
N VAL A 5 19.36 -6.62 18.28
CA VAL A 5 19.31 -5.71 17.13
C VAL A 5 18.03 -4.87 17.23
N LYS A 6 18.10 -3.73 17.91
CA LYS A 6 17.07 -2.69 17.83
C LYS A 6 17.11 -2.06 16.44
N ILE A 7 16.18 -2.46 15.57
CA ILE A 7 15.90 -1.69 14.36
C ILE A 7 15.01 -0.53 14.79
N LYS A 8 15.57 0.68 14.87
CA LYS A 8 14.80 1.91 14.90
C LYS A 8 14.18 2.09 13.52
N VAL A 9 12.96 1.56 13.31
CA VAL A 9 12.13 1.97 12.18
C VAL A 9 11.42 3.24 12.64
N SER A 10 11.91 4.38 12.17
CA SER A 10 11.27 5.68 12.34
C SER A 10 10.67 6.07 11.01
N THR A 11 9.37 5.86 10.84
CA THR A 11 8.52 6.64 9.93
C THR A 11 7.07 6.25 10.17
N LYS A 12 6.20 7.27 10.16
CA LYS A 12 4.75 7.14 10.11
C LYS A 12 4.37 6.16 8.98
N GLY A 13 3.40 5.30 9.21
CA GLY A 13 3.13 4.11 8.38
C GLY A 13 2.51 4.34 7.00
N SER A 14 3.21 4.98 6.07
CA SER A 14 2.73 5.08 4.67
C SER A 14 3.79 5.28 3.58
N ASP A 15 5.08 4.96 3.79
CA ASP A 15 6.10 5.14 2.72
C ASP A 15 7.29 4.18 2.92
N LEU A 16 7.19 2.93 2.47
CA LEU A 16 8.36 2.06 2.34
C LEU A 16 8.65 1.86 0.85
N MET A 17 9.80 2.34 0.39
CA MET A 17 10.29 2.10 -0.96
C MET A 17 10.73 0.63 -1.09
N PHE A 18 10.93 0.18 -2.33
CA PHE A 18 11.34 -1.20 -2.63
C PHE A 18 12.47 -1.74 -1.72
N PRO A 19 13.58 -1.02 -1.48
CA PRO A 19 14.68 -1.50 -0.62
C PRO A 19 14.23 -1.85 0.79
N GLU A 20 13.40 -1.00 1.38
CA GLU A 20 12.89 -1.15 2.74
C GLU A 20 11.89 -2.31 2.83
N ARG A 21 11.00 -2.47 1.83
CA ARG A 21 10.05 -3.59 1.76
C ARG A 21 10.78 -4.92 1.63
N LEU A 22 11.74 -5.01 0.71
CA LEU A 22 12.56 -6.20 0.54
C LEU A 22 13.26 -6.58 1.86
N ARG A 23 13.86 -5.59 2.53
CA ARG A 23 14.54 -5.78 3.81
C ARG A 23 13.58 -6.20 4.91
N ALA A 24 12.38 -5.62 4.96
CA ALA A 24 11.36 -5.95 5.93
C ALA A 24 10.85 -7.38 5.74
N LEU A 25 10.54 -7.78 4.49
CA LEU A 25 10.10 -9.13 4.15
C LEU A 25 11.14 -10.18 4.53
N ARG A 26 12.40 -9.97 4.15
CA ARG A 26 13.49 -10.89 4.49
C ARG A 26 13.66 -11.04 6.01
N LYS A 27 13.69 -9.91 6.74
CA LYS A 27 13.81 -9.94 8.20
C LYS A 27 12.59 -10.51 8.89
N GLY A 28 11.39 -10.32 8.32
CA GLY A 28 10.14 -10.89 8.81
C GLY A 28 10.14 -12.41 8.75
N GLN A 29 10.69 -13.00 7.68
CA GLN A 29 10.91 -14.44 7.57
C GLN A 29 12.16 -14.95 8.32
N LYS A 30 12.92 -14.06 8.97
CA LYS A 30 14.14 -14.36 9.74
C LYS A 30 15.26 -15.07 8.96
N ILE A 31 15.31 -14.88 7.64
CA ILE A 31 16.36 -15.45 6.79
C ILE A 31 17.51 -14.45 6.55
N THR A 32 18.70 -14.98 6.31
CA THR A 32 19.90 -14.23 5.96
C THR A 32 19.91 -13.82 4.48
N LEU A 33 20.79 -12.90 4.10
CA LEU A 33 21.01 -12.54 2.69
C LEU A 33 21.50 -13.73 1.86
N LYS A 34 22.25 -14.65 2.48
CA LYS A 34 22.77 -15.85 1.85
C LYS A 34 21.65 -16.85 1.57
N GLU A 35 20.81 -17.14 2.56
CA GLU A 35 19.66 -18.02 2.40
C GLU A 35 18.67 -17.48 1.36
N LEU A 36 18.38 -16.17 1.37
CA LEU A 36 17.54 -15.57 0.33
C LEU A 36 18.15 -15.74 -1.08
N ALA A 37 19.46 -15.53 -1.23
CA ALA A 37 20.12 -15.75 -2.52
C ALA A 37 20.05 -17.24 -2.94
N GLU A 38 20.25 -18.18 -2.01
CA GLU A 38 20.13 -19.61 -2.26
C GLU A 38 18.72 -19.99 -2.73
N HIS A 39 17.67 -19.48 -2.07
CA HIS A 39 16.28 -19.69 -2.49
C HIS A 39 15.99 -19.14 -3.89
N LEU A 40 16.42 -17.91 -4.19
CA LEU A 40 16.23 -17.33 -5.52
C LEU A 40 16.96 -18.11 -6.62
N ASN A 41 18.05 -18.79 -6.26
CA ASN A 41 18.84 -19.59 -7.17
C ASN A 41 18.29 -21.00 -7.41
N GLN A 42 17.27 -21.44 -6.65
CA GLN A 42 16.60 -22.72 -6.91
C GLN A 42 15.81 -22.70 -8.23
N ASN A 43 15.38 -21.51 -8.66
CA ASN A 43 14.58 -21.30 -9.87
C ASN A 43 15.36 -20.48 -10.92
N LEU A 44 16.59 -20.89 -11.25
CA LEU A 44 17.38 -20.25 -12.31
C LEU A 44 16.90 -20.66 -13.71
N GLY A 45 16.63 -19.67 -14.55
CA GLY A 45 16.35 -19.87 -15.97
C GLY A 45 17.62 -20.14 -16.78
N PRO A 46 17.48 -20.57 -18.05
CA PRO A 46 18.60 -20.72 -18.96
C PRO A 46 19.39 -19.40 -19.10
N ASN A 47 20.71 -19.45 -18.94
CA ASN A 47 21.63 -18.29 -19.00
C ASN A 47 21.52 -17.28 -17.86
N GLU A 48 20.75 -17.56 -16.81
CA GLU A 48 20.73 -16.70 -15.62
C GLU A 48 21.93 -16.98 -14.71
N LYS A 49 22.51 -15.90 -14.18
CA LYS A 49 23.61 -16.00 -13.23
C LYS A 49 23.04 -16.15 -11.81
N PRO A 50 23.67 -16.98 -10.94
CA PRO A 50 23.28 -17.08 -9.54
C PRO A 50 23.37 -15.72 -8.84
N ASN A 51 22.34 -15.40 -8.07
CA ASN A 51 22.31 -14.29 -7.14
C ASN A 51 23.31 -14.51 -6.00
N THR A 52 23.91 -13.43 -5.51
CA THR A 52 24.81 -13.46 -4.35
C THR A 52 24.22 -12.68 -3.19
N ALA A 53 24.62 -13.02 -1.96
CA ALA A 53 24.21 -12.28 -0.76
C ALA A 53 24.53 -10.77 -0.85
N SER A 54 25.67 -10.43 -1.47
CA SER A 54 26.08 -9.03 -1.68
C SER A 54 25.13 -8.29 -2.63
N GLN A 55 24.67 -8.96 -3.68
CA GLN A 55 23.69 -8.43 -4.63
C GLN A 55 22.35 -8.13 -3.95
N ILE A 56 21.82 -9.07 -3.16
CA ILE A 56 20.62 -8.84 -2.34
C ILE A 56 20.84 -7.66 -1.38
N GLY A 57 22.01 -7.61 -0.73
CA GLY A 57 22.35 -6.52 0.18
C GLY A 57 22.44 -5.15 -0.51
N ASN A 58 22.85 -5.09 -1.78
CA ASN A 58 22.83 -3.87 -2.57
C ASN A 58 21.40 -3.43 -2.88
N TRP A 59 20.48 -4.36 -3.11
CA TRP A 59 19.07 -4.08 -3.32
C TRP A 59 18.39 -3.54 -2.06
N GLU A 60 18.62 -4.17 -0.90
CA GLU A 60 18.08 -3.70 0.40
C GLU A 60 18.60 -2.33 0.84
N ARG A 61 19.74 -1.90 0.29
CA ARG A 61 20.34 -0.59 0.54
C ARG A 61 20.01 0.44 -0.56
N GLY A 62 19.30 0.03 -1.61
CA GLY A 62 19.01 0.89 -2.76
C GLY A 62 20.24 1.28 -3.59
N ILE A 63 21.38 0.59 -3.45
CA ILE A 63 22.59 0.88 -4.24
C ILE A 63 22.43 0.40 -5.68
N ARG A 64 21.72 -0.72 -5.86
CA ARG A 64 21.39 -1.26 -7.18
C ARG A 64 19.92 -1.61 -7.20
N THR A 65 19.34 -1.60 -8.39
CA THR A 65 17.97 -2.05 -8.63
C THR A 65 18.02 -3.45 -9.24
N PRO A 66 17.20 -4.40 -8.78
CA PRO A 66 17.06 -5.68 -9.46
C PRO A 66 16.45 -5.50 -10.85
N SER A 67 16.73 -6.45 -11.73
CA SER A 67 15.98 -6.61 -12.98
C SER A 67 14.53 -6.98 -12.70
N TYR A 68 13.67 -6.83 -13.71
CA TYR A 68 12.26 -7.25 -13.62
C TYR A 68 12.12 -8.74 -13.26
N ILE A 69 12.96 -9.60 -13.82
CA ILE A 69 12.94 -11.04 -13.57
C ILE A 69 13.26 -11.33 -12.10
N GLU A 70 14.27 -10.66 -11.53
CA GLU A 70 14.62 -10.80 -10.11
C GLU A 70 13.52 -10.25 -9.20
N ALA A 71 12.94 -9.10 -9.54
CA ALA A 71 11.83 -8.52 -8.79
C ALA A 71 10.59 -9.45 -8.79
N ARG A 72 10.28 -10.10 -9.91
CA ARG A 72 9.22 -11.10 -10.00
C ARG A 72 9.51 -12.31 -9.10
N LYS A 73 10.72 -12.85 -9.14
CA LYS A 73 11.12 -13.99 -8.28
C LYS A 73 11.04 -13.64 -6.80
N LEU A 74 11.43 -12.42 -6.43
CA LEU A 74 11.28 -11.93 -5.06
C LEU A 74 9.81 -11.86 -4.66
N ALA A 75 8.95 -11.33 -5.52
CA ALA A 75 7.51 -11.25 -5.27
C ALA A 75 6.88 -12.65 -5.08
N GLU A 76 7.23 -13.60 -5.94
CA GLU A 76 6.81 -15.01 -5.84
C GLU A 76 7.35 -15.69 -4.57
N PHE A 77 8.63 -15.49 -4.24
CA PHE A 77 9.23 -16.08 -3.04
C PHE A 77 8.58 -15.59 -1.75
N PHE A 78 8.24 -14.30 -1.68
CA PHE A 78 7.60 -13.70 -0.51
C PHE A 78 6.07 -13.78 -0.52
N ASP A 79 5.47 -14.35 -1.57
CA ASP A 79 4.03 -14.41 -1.78
C ASP A 79 3.35 -13.03 -1.67
N VAL A 80 3.90 -12.06 -2.39
CA VAL A 80 3.38 -10.68 -2.47
C VAL A 80 3.21 -10.25 -3.91
N SER A 81 2.37 -9.24 -4.15
CA SER A 81 2.27 -8.67 -5.50
C SER A 81 3.55 -7.89 -5.86
N LEU A 82 3.91 -7.86 -7.14
CA LEU A 82 5.02 -7.04 -7.62
C LEU A 82 4.79 -5.55 -7.34
N ASP A 83 3.54 -5.09 -7.38
CA ASP A 83 3.17 -3.71 -7.05
C ASP A 83 3.40 -3.40 -5.57
N TYR A 84 3.07 -4.34 -4.67
CA TYR A 84 3.43 -4.22 -3.27
C TYR A 84 4.95 -4.18 -3.11
N LEU A 85 5.69 -5.10 -3.71
CA LEU A 85 7.14 -5.15 -3.56
C LEU A 85 7.82 -3.86 -4.06
N THR A 86 7.35 -3.29 -5.17
CA THR A 86 7.91 -2.08 -5.80
C THR A 86 7.40 -0.76 -5.24
N GLY A 87 6.47 -0.76 -4.28
CA GLY A 87 5.90 0.45 -3.70
C GLY A 87 4.87 1.15 -4.59
N LYS A 88 4.36 0.48 -5.64
CA LYS A 88 3.30 1.02 -6.51
C LYS A 88 1.91 0.97 -5.86
N SER A 89 1.76 0.31 -4.71
CA SER A 89 0.53 0.33 -3.90
C SER A 89 0.25 1.69 -3.27
N ASP A 90 1.23 2.60 -3.19
CA ASP A 90 1.17 3.79 -2.34
C ASP A 90 0.50 4.99 -3.05
N ARG A 91 -0.52 4.69 -3.87
CA ARG A 91 -1.54 5.69 -4.19
C ARG A 91 -2.65 5.52 -3.16
N ASP A 92 -2.42 6.08 -1.97
CA ASP A 92 -3.36 6.04 -0.84
C ASP A 92 -4.71 6.74 -1.17
N ASP A 93 -4.78 7.49 -2.26
CA ASP A 93 -6.03 8.04 -2.77
C ASP A 93 -6.56 7.19 -3.94
N PHE A 94 -7.51 6.32 -3.61
CA PHE A 94 -8.30 5.60 -4.61
C PHE A 94 -9.67 6.27 -4.79
N ASP A 95 -9.89 6.82 -5.97
CA ASP A 95 -11.13 7.51 -6.31
C ASP A 95 -12.25 6.48 -6.57
N LEU A 96 -13.17 6.38 -5.62
CA LEU A 96 -14.30 5.48 -5.68
C LEU A 96 -15.24 5.79 -6.86
N ALA A 97 -15.36 7.06 -7.28
CA ALA A 97 -16.14 7.42 -8.45
C ALA A 97 -15.53 6.82 -9.72
N LYS A 98 -14.20 6.87 -9.85
CA LYS A 98 -13.50 6.22 -10.98
C LYS A 98 -13.67 4.70 -10.97
N LEU A 99 -13.70 4.07 -9.80
CA LEU A 99 -13.95 2.63 -9.72
C LEU A 99 -15.34 2.26 -10.25
N LEU A 100 -16.38 2.97 -9.78
CA LEU A 100 -17.77 2.72 -10.15
C LEU A 100 -18.03 2.92 -11.66
N ILE A 101 -17.31 3.87 -12.29
CA ILE A 101 -17.43 4.16 -13.73
C ILE A 101 -16.50 3.25 -14.57
N SER A 102 -15.58 2.51 -13.95
CA SER A 102 -14.63 1.67 -14.68
C SER A 102 -15.26 0.44 -15.33
N ALA A 103 -14.64 -0.06 -16.39
CA ALA A 103 -15.04 -1.29 -17.10
C ALA A 103 -14.71 -2.59 -16.34
N ARG A 104 -14.31 -2.52 -15.06
CA ARG A 104 -13.99 -3.72 -14.26
C ARG A 104 -15.27 -4.41 -13.81
N ASN A 105 -15.20 -5.71 -13.58
CA ASN A 105 -16.24 -6.41 -12.83
C ASN A 105 -16.08 -6.06 -11.35
N LEU A 106 -17.18 -5.59 -10.74
CA LEU A 106 -17.22 -5.20 -9.33
C LEU A 106 -18.18 -6.12 -8.62
N THR A 107 -17.78 -6.57 -7.43
CA THR A 107 -18.62 -7.39 -6.56
C THR A 107 -18.71 -6.76 -5.18
N PHE A 108 -19.86 -6.88 -4.53
CA PHE A 108 -20.03 -6.57 -3.10
C PHE A 108 -20.61 -7.80 -2.41
N ASN A 109 -19.91 -8.32 -1.40
CA ASN A 109 -20.29 -9.56 -0.69
C ASN A 109 -20.62 -10.72 -1.65
N GLN A 110 -19.71 -11.00 -2.59
CA GLN A 110 -19.85 -12.06 -3.61
C GLN A 110 -21.01 -11.87 -4.61
N THR A 111 -21.69 -10.72 -4.59
CA THR A 111 -22.73 -10.37 -5.56
C THR A 111 -22.17 -9.43 -6.61
N ASP A 112 -22.36 -9.74 -7.89
CA ASP A 112 -21.99 -8.86 -8.99
C ASP A 112 -22.80 -7.56 -8.96
N ILE A 113 -22.11 -6.44 -9.14
CA ILE A 113 -22.70 -5.11 -9.20
C ILE A 113 -22.83 -4.72 -10.68
N SER A 114 -24.08 -4.65 -11.15
CA SER A 114 -24.38 -4.26 -12.53
C SER A 114 -24.05 -2.79 -12.81
N SER A 115 -24.06 -2.38 -14.07
CA SER A 115 -23.84 -0.97 -14.45
C SER A 115 -24.90 -0.04 -13.85
N ASP A 116 -26.15 -0.49 -13.77
CA ASP A 116 -27.26 0.29 -13.22
C ASP A 116 -27.09 0.45 -11.70
N ASP A 117 -26.74 -0.64 -10.99
CA ASP A 117 -26.45 -0.59 -9.56
C ASP A 117 -25.30 0.38 -9.25
N ARG A 118 -24.25 0.38 -10.07
CA ARG A 118 -23.10 1.30 -9.90
C ARG A 118 -23.52 2.76 -10.01
N TYR A 119 -24.44 3.08 -10.93
CA TYR A 119 -24.95 4.44 -11.08
C TYR A 119 -25.78 4.86 -9.87
N GLU A 120 -26.67 4.01 -9.38
CA GLU A 120 -27.47 4.29 -8.18
C GLU A 120 -26.59 4.48 -6.93
N ILE A 121 -25.60 3.59 -6.75
CA ILE A 121 -24.62 3.70 -5.66
C ILE A 121 -23.82 5.01 -5.77
N PHE A 122 -23.41 5.39 -6.98
CA PHE A 122 -22.72 6.66 -7.21
C PHE A 122 -23.57 7.86 -6.76
N GLN A 123 -24.84 7.91 -7.16
CA GLN A 123 -25.76 8.99 -6.78
C GLN A 123 -26.00 9.04 -5.26
N LEU A 124 -26.16 7.88 -4.63
CA LEU A 124 -26.29 7.77 -3.18
C LEU A 124 -25.07 8.32 -2.44
N ILE A 125 -23.87 7.94 -2.85
CA ILE A 125 -22.62 8.39 -2.24
C ILE A 125 -22.42 9.89 -2.47
N ASP A 126 -22.60 10.37 -3.70
CA ASP A 126 -22.45 11.79 -4.04
C ASP A 126 -23.45 12.66 -3.25
N GLY A 127 -24.72 12.26 -3.21
CA GLY A 127 -25.77 12.91 -2.44
C GLY A 127 -25.46 12.93 -0.93
N TYR A 128 -24.99 11.80 -0.38
CA TYR A 128 -24.57 11.71 1.02
C TYR A 128 -23.41 12.67 1.33
N LEU A 129 -22.37 12.71 0.50
CA LEU A 129 -21.20 13.56 0.70
C LEU A 129 -21.56 15.05 0.63
N LYS A 130 -22.38 15.45 -0.36
CA LYS A 130 -22.93 16.81 -0.47
C LYS A 130 -23.74 17.19 0.77
N GLY A 131 -24.66 16.32 1.19
CA GLY A 131 -25.48 16.52 2.38
C GLY A 131 -24.66 16.60 3.67
N ARG A 132 -23.61 15.77 3.80
CA ARG A 132 -22.69 15.79 4.96
C ARG A 132 -21.94 17.11 5.06
N ASN A 133 -21.41 17.60 3.95
CA ASN A 133 -20.67 18.87 3.93
C ASN A 133 -21.59 20.04 4.33
N ASN A 134 -22.83 20.05 3.82
CA ASN A 134 -23.81 21.08 4.17
C ASN A 134 -24.20 21.06 5.67
N ARG A 135 -24.29 19.88 6.30
CA ARG A 135 -24.54 19.77 7.75
C ARG A 135 -23.37 20.26 8.61
N LEU A 136 -22.14 20.00 8.19
CA LEU A 136 -20.94 20.47 8.89
C LEU A 136 -20.80 22.00 8.87
N ASP A 137 -21.25 22.65 7.78
CA ASP A 137 -21.28 24.11 7.69
C ASP A 137 -22.37 24.73 8.56
N THR A 138 -23.55 24.12 8.65
CA THR A 138 -24.61 24.60 9.56
C THR A 138 -24.21 24.47 11.03
N ASP A 139 -23.59 23.35 11.43
CA ASP A 139 -23.17 23.14 12.82
C ASP A 139 -22.02 24.09 13.22
N LYS A 140 -21.08 24.38 12.31
CA LYS A 140 -20.05 25.41 12.51
C LYS A 140 -20.64 26.82 12.60
N PHE A 141 -21.65 27.12 11.79
CA PHE A 141 -22.29 28.43 11.77
C PHE A 141 -23.04 28.71 13.08
N TYR A 142 -23.88 27.78 13.55
CA TYR A 142 -24.65 27.95 14.78
C TYR A 142 -23.78 27.80 16.05
N GLY A 143 -22.80 26.90 16.08
CA GLY A 143 -21.86 26.79 17.20
C GLY A 143 -20.99 28.03 17.42
N LYS A 144 -20.81 28.88 16.39
CA LYS A 144 -20.12 30.17 16.50
C LYS A 144 -21.03 31.28 17.05
N GLN A 145 -22.35 31.21 16.82
CA GLN A 145 -23.31 32.17 17.35
C GLN A 145 -23.59 31.99 18.85
N GLU A 146 -23.57 30.76 19.38
CA GLU A 146 -23.70 30.52 20.83
C GLU A 146 -22.52 31.10 21.63
N GLN A 147 -21.31 31.13 21.07
CA GLN A 147 -20.14 31.76 21.71
C GLN A 147 -20.19 33.29 21.72
N LEU A 148 -21.03 33.92 20.90
CA LEU A 148 -21.14 35.37 20.78
C LEU A 148 -22.22 36.00 21.69
N ASN A 149 -23.05 35.19 22.37
CA ASN A 149 -24.23 35.68 23.09
C ASN A 149 -24.20 35.59 24.63
N LEU A 150 -23.03 35.50 25.28
CA LEU A 150 -22.93 35.58 26.75
C LEU A 150 -22.06 36.74 27.27
N LYS A 151 -22.34 37.94 26.77
CA LYS A 151 -21.98 39.18 27.48
C LYS A 151 -23.16 40.16 27.48
N LEU A 152 -24.24 39.79 28.18
CA LEU A 152 -25.18 40.80 28.65
C LEU A 152 -24.59 41.46 29.90
N LYS A 153 -24.47 42.79 29.83
CA LYS A 153 -23.98 43.70 30.88
C LYS A 153 -24.88 43.69 32.11
#